data_AF-A0A6M0A8M4-F1
#
_entry.id   AF-A0A6M0A8M4-F1
#
_cell.length_a   1.000
_cell.length_b   1.000
_cell.length_c   1.000
_cell.angle_alpha   90.00
_cell.angle_beta   90.00
_cell.angle_gamma   90.00
#
_symmetry.space_group_name_H-M   'P 1'
#
loop_
_entity.id
_entity.type
_entity.pdbx_description
1 polymer ?
#
loop_
_entity_poly.entity_id
_entity_poly.type
_entity_poly.pdbx_seq_one_letter_code
_entity_poly.pdbx_strand_id
1 'polypeptide(L)' 'MVNQILQIIWVLSGLGLIILVLLHSPKGDGLGGIGGQAQLFTSTKSAEKALNRVTWILAITFMSLTVILSAGWLNQ' A
#
# COMPACT_ATOMS: atom_id res chain seq x y z
N MET A 1 -6.56 11.66 -24.25
CA MET A 1 -6.16 12.50 -23.07
C MET A 1 -6.44 11.80 -21.74
N VAL A 2 -7.69 11.43 -21.44
CA VAL A 2 -8.06 10.78 -20.16
C VAL A 2 -7.26 9.50 -19.87
N ASN A 3 -7.08 8.64 -20.88
CA ASN A 3 -6.31 7.41 -20.72
C ASN A 3 -4.84 7.66 -20.32
N GLN A 4 -4.21 8.70 -20.87
CA GLN A 4 -2.83 9.07 -20.51
C GLN A 4 -2.75 9.58 -19.06
N ILE A 5 -3.73 10.38 -18.62
CA ILE A 5 -3.81 10.85 -17.23
C ILE A 5 -3.93 9.66 -16.27
N LEU A 6 -4.78 8.68 -16.59
CA LEU A 6 -4.95 7.47 -15.79
C LEU A 6 -3.70 6.60 -15.75
N GLN A 7 -2.99 6.46 -16.88
CA GLN A 7 -1.70 5.75 -16.94
C GLN A 7 -0.65 6.43 -16.06
N ILE A 8 -0.57 7.77 -16.07
CA ILE A 8 0.35 8.52 -15.20
C ILE A 8 0.03 8.28 -13.73
N ILE A 9 -1.25 8.37 -13.33
CA ILE A 9 -1.68 8.11 -11.95
C ILE A 9 -1.38 6.66 -11.56
N TRP A 10 -1.61 5.71 -12.46
CA TRP A 10 -1.32 4.29 -12.23
C TRP A 10 0.17 4.04 -11.97
N VAL A 11 1.06 4.56 -12.82
CA VAL A 11 2.52 4.44 -12.63
C VAL A 11 2.96 5.11 -11.32
N LEU A 12 2.45 6.32 -11.03
CA LEU A 12 2.77 7.02 -9.78
C LEU A 12 2.31 6.24 -8.55
N SER A 13 1.13 5.64 -8.59
CA SER A 13 0.62 4.80 -7.49
C SER A 13 1.45 3.54 -7.29
N GLY A 14 1.94 2.92 -8.38
CA GLY A 14 2.84 1.77 -8.33
C GLY A 14 4.21 2.13 -7.72
N LEU A 15 4.80 3.24 -8.14
CA LEU A 15 6.05 3.74 -7.54
C LEU A 15 5.88 4.07 -6.05
N GLY A 16 4.78 4.71 -5.68
CA GLY A 16 4.43 4.96 -4.29
C GLY A 16 4.32 3.67 -3.48
N LEU A 17 3.69 2.62 -4.02
CA LEU A 17 3.59 1.32 -3.38
C LEU A 17 4.95 0.68 -3.14
N ILE A 18 5.85 0.71 -4.13
CA ILE A 18 7.20 0.16 -4.00
C ILE A 18 7.92 0.82 -2.82
N ILE A 19 7.90 2.17 -2.77
CA ILE A 19 8.54 2.92 -1.69
C ILE A 19 7.89 2.58 -0.34
N LEU A 20 6.55 2.60 -0.25
CA LEU A 20 5.84 2.32 1.01
C LEU A 20 6.09 0.90 1.52
N VAL A 21 6.18 -0.09 0.63
CA VAL A 21 6.47 -1.49 0.99
C VAL A 21 7.91 -1.64 1.46
N LEU A 22 8.87 -0.97 0.82
CA LEU A 22 10.26 -1.00 1.27
C LEU A 22 10.46 -0.28 2.62
N LEU A 23 9.64 0.74 2.91
CA LEU A 23 9.64 1.42 4.21
C LEU A 23 8.92 0.62 5.31
N HIS A 24 8.20 -0.45 4.99
CA HIS A 24 7.67 -1.33 6.02
C HIS A 24 8.84 -2.01 6.73
N SER A 25 8.99 -1.74 8.03
CA SER A 25 9.93 -2.46 8.86
C SER A 25 9.68 -3.97 8.74
N PRO A 26 10.74 -4.81 8.69
CA PRO A 26 10.58 -6.25 8.68
C PRO A 26 9.79 -6.64 9.92
N LYS A 27 8.56 -7.11 9.73
CA LYS A 27 7.67 -7.47 10.82
C LYS A 27 8.19 -8.76 11.46
N GLY A 28 9.05 -8.61 12.47
CA GLY A 28 9.49 -9.67 13.39
C GLY A 28 8.40 -10.13 14.37
N ASP A 29 7.13 -9.93 14.02
CA ASP A 29 5.93 -10.16 14.84
C ASP A 29 5.44 -11.62 14.78
N GLY A 30 6.34 -12.57 14.51
CA GLY A 30 6.03 -14.00 14.47
C GLY A 30 5.83 -14.59 15.87
N LEU A 31 6.83 -15.33 16.36
CA LEU A 31 6.77 -15.99 17.68
C LEU A 31 7.00 -15.05 18.88
N GLY A 32 7.61 -13.87 18.67
CA GLY A 32 7.88 -12.90 19.75
C GLY A 32 6.64 -12.14 20.25
N GLY A 33 5.58 -12.05 19.45
CA GLY A 33 4.31 -11.40 19.81
C GLY A 33 3.36 -12.28 20.64
N ILE A 34 3.55 -13.61 20.60
CA ILE A 34 2.71 -14.59 21.31
C ILE A 34 2.95 -14.56 22.83
N GLY A 35 4.10 -14.06 23.29
CA GLY A 35 4.45 -13.95 24.72
C GLY A 35 3.84 -12.76 25.47
N GLY A 36 2.97 -11.95 24.85
CA GLY A 36 2.16 -10.92 25.51
C GLY A 36 2.88 -9.70 26.10
N GLN A 37 4.21 -9.72 26.25
CA GLN A 37 4.94 -8.71 27.03
C GLN A 37 5.54 -7.57 26.18
N ALA A 38 5.64 -7.72 24.86
CA ALA A 38 6.23 -6.70 23.97
C ALA A 38 5.28 -5.56 23.55
N GLN A 39 3.97 -5.66 23.88
CA GLN A 39 2.94 -4.76 23.34
C GLN A 39 2.69 -3.46 24.12
N LEU A 40 3.28 -3.27 25.31
CA LEU A 40 2.87 -2.21 26.23
C LEU A 40 3.69 -0.90 26.13
N PHE A 41 4.80 -0.87 25.39
CA PHE A 41 5.72 0.29 25.37
C PHE A 41 6.26 0.67 23.98
N THR A 42 5.43 0.65 22.93
CA THR A 42 5.85 1.16 21.62
C THR A 42 4.90 2.26 21.12
N SER A 43 5.39 3.50 21.12
CA SER A 43 4.74 4.65 20.48
C SER A 43 4.72 4.54 18.94
N THR A 44 5.43 3.56 18.39
CA THR A 44 5.57 3.28 16.95
C THR A 44 4.33 2.62 16.34
N LYS A 45 3.51 1.93 17.15
CA LYS A 45 2.33 1.16 16.68
C LYS A 45 1.29 2.00 15.94
N SER A 46 1.12 3.28 16.32
CA SER A 46 0.17 4.19 15.67
C SER A 46 0.62 4.58 14.26
N ALA A 47 1.92 4.91 14.11
CA ALA A 47 2.52 5.24 12.82
C ALA A 47 2.52 4.04 11.87
N GLU A 48 2.83 2.84 12.37
CA GLU A 48 2.75 1.60 11.59
C GLU A 48 1.33 1.28 11.14
N LYS A 49 0.33 1.49 12.01
CA LYS A 49 -1.09 1.28 11.66
C LYS A 49 -1.56 2.25 10.59
N ALA A 50 -1.12 3.51 10.67
CA ALA A 50 -1.41 4.52 9.65
C ALA A 50 -0.72 4.17 8.32
N LEU A 51 0.57 3.81 8.35
CA LEU A 51 1.33 3.39 7.17
C LEU A 51 0.68 2.19 6.48
N ASN A 52 0.29 1.17 7.24
CA ASN A 52 -0.41 -0.01 6.73
C ASN A 52 -1.77 0.34 6.09
N ARG A 53 -2.52 1.28 6.68
CA ARG A 53 -3.79 1.76 6.11
C ARG A 53 -3.56 2.48 4.78
N VAL A 54 -2.56 3.36 4.71
CA VAL A 54 -2.22 4.09 3.48
C VAL A 54 -1.77 3.12 2.39
N THR A 55 -0.91 2.15 2.71
CA THR A 55 -0.48 1.11 1.74
C THR A 55 -1.67 0.33 1.21
N TRP A 56 -2.62 -0.06 2.05
CA TRP A 56 -3.82 -0.78 1.61
C TRP A 56 -4.69 0.04 0.66
N ILE A 57 -4.90 1.33 0.96
CA ILE A 57 -5.65 2.24 0.09
C ILE A 57 -4.93 2.41 -1.25
N LEU A 58 -3.60 2.62 -1.23
CA LEU A 58 -2.79 2.74 -2.43
C LEU A 58 -2.83 1.45 -3.26
N ALA A 59 -2.82 0.28 -2.60
CA ALA A 59 -2.88 -1.04 -3.23
C ALA A 59 -4.21 -1.28 -3.94
N ILE A 60 -5.33 -1.00 -3.27
CA ILE A 60 -6.66 -1.11 -3.88
C ILE A 60 -6.79 -0.14 -5.07
N THR A 61 -6.28 1.08 -4.92
CA THR A 61 -6.30 2.10 -5.98
C THR A 61 -5.50 1.65 -7.20
N PHE A 62 -4.28 1.17 -6.98
CA PHE A 62 -3.42 0.62 -8.04
C PHE A 62 -4.11 -0.55 -8.75
N MET A 63 -4.63 -1.53 -7.99
CA MET A 63 -5.31 -2.71 -8.55
C MET A 63 -6.56 -2.32 -9.35
N SER A 64 -7.36 -1.38 -8.85
CA SER A 64 -8.56 -0.90 -9.54
C SER A 64 -8.20 -0.23 -10.87
N LEU A 65 -7.18 0.63 -10.86
CA LEU A 65 -6.65 1.28 -12.06
C LEU A 65 -6.07 0.24 -13.04
N THR A 66 -5.36 -0.78 -12.57
CA THR A 66 -4.85 -1.89 -13.40
C THR A 66 -5.99 -2.56 -14.16
N VAL A 67 -7.09 -2.89 -13.47
CA VAL A 67 -8.25 -3.54 -14.09
C VAL A 67 -8.90 -2.61 -15.11
N ILE A 68 -9.13 -1.34 -14.78
CA ILE A 68 -9.77 -0.36 -15.67
C ILE A 68 -8.95 -0.14 -16.95
N LEU A 69 -7.63 0.03 -16.80
CA LEU A 69 -6.70 0.21 -17.93
C LEU A 69 -6.56 -1.06 -18.77
N SER A 70 -6.52 -2.23 -18.12
CA SER A 70 -6.37 -3.52 -18.80
C SER A 70 -7.65 -3.99 -19.51
N ALA A 71 -8.83 -3.68 -18.96
CA ALA A 71 -10.10 -4.10 -19.52
C ALA A 71 -10.52 -3.28 -20.75
N GLY A 72 -9.78 -2.20 -21.07
CA GLY A 72 -10.02 -1.39 -22.26
C GLY A 72 -11.34 -0.62 -22.25
N TRP A 73 -12.00 -0.48 -21.09
CA TRP A 73 -13.32 0.16 -20.96
C TRP A 73 -13.35 1.63 -21.39
N LEU A 74 -12.19 2.29 -21.39
CA LEU A 74 -12.04 3.71 -21.70
C LEU A 74 -11.52 3.98 -23.11
N ASN A 75 -11.36 2.95 -23.93
CA ASN A 75 -10.81 3.01 -25.28
C ASN A 75 -11.89 3.09 -26.39
N GLN A 76 -13.08 3.58 -26.06
CA GLN A 76 -14.14 3.88 -27.05
C GLN A 76 -13.92 5.24 -27.72
#